data_AF-A0A1H1GHJ6-F1
#
_entry.id   AF-A0A1H1GHJ6-F1
#
_cell.length_a   1.000
_cell.length_b   1.000
_cell.length_c   1.000
_cell.angle_alpha   90.00
_cell.angle_beta   90.00
_cell.angle_gamma   90.00
#
_symmetry.space_group_name_H-M   'P 1'
#
loop_
_entity.id
_entity.type
_entity.pdbx_description
1 polymer ?
#
loop_
_entity_poly.entity_id
_entity_poly.type
_entity_poly.pdbx_seq_one_letter_code
_entity_poly.pdbx_strand_id
1 'polypeptide(L)'
;MTHYPELAERVRSQAALQPDLYGDIDFDTAPHRHTADPEVRSTLRPRVGRRSATLEDPRTVELIATTTLLGDVVADPYAALEPRFGTKTLVSMLRRACREGIDAVPDAPEELRAFLAAMEDTPAWGDPGMVEEGARLARVGSALTSPFITRGVFLATFLNTYAALPMALTGALSGKRAARRINETANFFAVTTLPGALERHREGFEAAAMVRLMHSMVRFHALTRPGAWDRAVYGIPIPQVDQMPAGTIGSYLLAIRALRERRDFDAHERAIVEFNRYRCFVLGLPEELLPTTPKGIVAVFNGRAALLRDDFDDETCGALVRSSMEAYLRPGHSPFDEVASLVEKAWSKTSFALAFCSGKPAKAARMGVDFTPLDVALVAVTAPFIGGRTIAAEIGARIPVVRTGVDIYLTRLIHQRLATYGHPEFVSDGATYART
;
A
#
# COMPACT_ATOMS: atom_id res chain seq x y z
N MET A 1 31.63 -4.05 -3.34
CA MET A 1 30.95 -5.30 -3.74
C MET A 1 29.47 -5.02 -3.64
N THR A 2 28.73 -5.12 -4.74
CA THR A 2 27.27 -4.95 -4.78
C THR A 2 26.62 -6.08 -4.00
N HIS A 3 25.74 -5.78 -3.05
CA HIS A 3 25.02 -6.75 -2.24
C HIS A 3 23.82 -7.37 -2.97
N TYR A 4 23.23 -6.67 -3.94
CA TYR A 4 22.06 -7.11 -4.71
C TYR A 4 22.29 -6.98 -6.24
N PRO A 5 23.21 -7.77 -6.82
CA PRO A 5 23.57 -7.65 -8.24
C PRO A 5 22.40 -7.90 -9.19
N GLU A 6 21.57 -8.92 -8.93
CA GLU A 6 20.40 -9.26 -9.75
C GLU A 6 19.33 -8.15 -9.70
N LEU A 7 19.10 -7.56 -8.53
CA LEU A 7 18.18 -6.43 -8.37
C LEU A 7 18.69 -5.19 -9.12
N ALA A 8 19.99 -4.93 -9.07
CA ALA A 8 20.60 -3.82 -9.80
C ALA A 8 20.51 -4.02 -11.33
N GLU A 9 20.67 -5.26 -11.82
CA GLU A 9 20.45 -5.60 -13.22
C GLU A 9 18.98 -5.42 -13.61
N ARG A 10 18.04 -5.88 -12.78
CA ARG A 10 16.60 -5.68 -12.98
C ARG A 10 16.22 -4.20 -13.03
N VAL A 11 16.85 -3.35 -12.22
CA VAL A 11 16.63 -1.90 -12.28
C VAL A 11 17.09 -1.33 -13.63
N ARG A 12 18.28 -1.70 -14.10
CA ARG A 12 18.83 -1.20 -15.37
C ARG A 12 18.09 -1.73 -16.60
N SER A 13 17.53 -2.94 -16.52
CA SER A 13 16.79 -3.53 -17.66
C SER A 13 15.54 -2.73 -18.04
N GLN A 14 14.98 -1.91 -17.12
CA GLN A 14 13.87 -1.01 -17.40
C GLN A 14 14.11 -0.10 -18.62
N ALA A 15 15.30 0.48 -18.75
CA ALA A 15 15.65 1.34 -19.90
C ALA A 15 15.77 0.54 -21.20
N ALA A 16 16.24 -0.71 -21.14
CA ALA A 16 16.32 -1.56 -22.33
C ALA A 16 14.94 -2.07 -22.78
N LEU A 17 14.07 -2.41 -21.82
CA LEU A 17 12.73 -2.92 -22.08
C LEU A 17 11.75 -1.82 -22.49
N GLN A 18 11.94 -0.59 -22.00
CA GLN A 18 11.06 0.56 -22.24
C GLN A 18 11.89 1.85 -22.42
N PRO A 19 12.62 1.99 -23.54
CA PRO A 19 13.50 3.14 -23.77
C PRO A 19 12.74 4.46 -23.78
N ASP A 20 11.51 4.50 -24.30
CA ASP A 20 10.69 5.72 -24.35
C ASP A 20 10.24 6.20 -22.95
N LEU A 21 10.21 5.29 -21.97
CA LEU A 21 9.75 5.59 -20.61
C LEU A 21 10.92 5.84 -19.65
N TYR A 22 11.96 5.00 -19.76
CA TYR A 22 13.06 4.93 -18.80
C TYR A 22 14.43 5.29 -19.40
N GLY A 23 14.53 5.54 -20.70
CA GLY A 23 15.79 5.75 -21.42
C GLY A 23 16.62 6.94 -20.93
N ASP A 24 15.98 8.03 -20.47
CA ASP A 24 16.68 9.19 -19.89
C ASP A 24 16.76 9.18 -18.36
N ILE A 25 16.50 8.04 -17.71
CA ILE A 25 16.75 7.90 -16.27
C ILE A 25 18.24 7.59 -16.08
N ASP A 26 18.93 8.43 -15.32
CA ASP A 26 20.25 8.09 -14.79
C ASP A 26 20.08 7.15 -13.58
N PHE A 27 20.41 5.87 -13.78
CA PHE A 27 20.30 4.84 -12.75
C PHE A 27 21.49 4.80 -11.79
N ASP A 28 22.55 5.55 -12.06
CA ASP A 28 23.75 5.60 -11.22
C ASP A 28 23.73 6.82 -10.28
N THR A 29 22.82 7.78 -10.50
CA THR A 29 22.60 8.94 -9.62
C THR A 29 21.32 8.81 -8.80
N ALA A 30 21.43 8.97 -7.48
CA ALA A 30 20.26 8.99 -6.61
C ALA A 30 19.45 10.30 -6.78
N PRO A 31 18.10 10.24 -6.86
CA PRO A 31 17.27 11.44 -6.97
C PRO A 31 17.29 12.25 -5.66
N HIS A 32 16.99 13.55 -5.71
CA HIS A 32 17.05 14.47 -4.57
C HIS A 32 16.28 13.99 -3.33
N ARG A 33 15.14 13.32 -3.53
CA ARG A 33 14.33 12.71 -2.47
C ARG A 33 15.10 11.68 -1.63
N HIS A 34 16.12 11.05 -2.21
CA HIS A 34 16.99 10.09 -1.55
C HIS A 34 18.18 10.83 -0.93
N THR A 35 18.49 10.57 0.33
CA THR A 35 19.59 11.24 1.03
C THR A 35 20.27 10.32 2.05
N ALA A 36 21.55 10.04 1.79
CA ALA A 36 22.47 9.39 2.73
C ALA A 36 23.30 10.40 3.53
N ASP A 37 23.13 11.70 3.29
CA ASP A 37 23.80 12.76 4.05
C ASP A 37 23.23 12.80 5.48
N PRO A 38 24.06 12.56 6.51
CA PRO A 38 23.61 12.56 7.90
C PRO A 38 23.06 13.91 8.37
N GLU A 39 23.49 15.03 7.76
CA GLU A 39 23.09 16.39 8.13
C GLU A 39 21.72 16.77 7.56
N VAL A 40 21.30 16.15 6.46
CA VAL A 40 19.98 16.38 5.85
C VAL A 40 18.92 15.62 6.62
N ARG A 41 17.89 16.29 7.14
CA ARG A 41 16.80 15.62 7.86
C ARG A 41 16.05 14.60 6.98
N SER A 42 15.80 13.41 7.52
CA SER A 42 14.99 12.36 6.90
C SER A 42 13.69 12.08 7.67
N THR A 43 12.80 11.30 7.05
CA THR A 43 11.50 10.94 7.64
C THR A 43 11.60 9.99 8.83
N LEU A 44 12.75 9.35 9.07
CA LEU A 44 12.97 8.47 10.21
C LEU A 44 12.96 9.27 11.52
N ARG A 45 11.98 8.97 12.37
CA ARG A 45 11.86 9.61 13.68
C ARG A 45 12.82 8.98 14.68
N PRO A 46 13.52 9.77 15.53
CA PRO A 46 14.46 9.24 16.52
C PRO A 46 13.87 8.19 17.48
N ARG A 47 12.56 8.29 17.78
CA ARG A 47 11.85 7.30 18.63
C ARG A 47 11.62 5.94 17.97
N VAL A 48 11.74 5.87 16.64
CA VAL A 48 11.45 4.69 15.82
C VAL A 48 12.73 3.95 15.46
N GLY A 49 13.81 4.67 15.18
CA GLY A 49 15.11 4.09 14.86
C GLY A 49 16.25 5.09 14.94
N ARG A 50 17.48 4.59 14.94
CA ARG A 50 18.71 5.39 14.88
C ARG A 50 19.18 5.48 13.44
N ARG A 51 19.10 6.68 12.84
CA ARG A 51 19.48 6.89 11.44
C ARG A 51 20.95 6.53 11.16
N SER A 52 21.87 6.90 12.06
CA SER A 52 23.30 6.57 11.89
C SER A 52 23.53 5.08 11.72
N ALA A 53 22.87 4.25 12.54
CA ALA A 53 22.98 2.80 12.45
C ALA A 53 22.44 2.25 11.11
N THR A 54 21.43 2.91 10.51
CA THR A 54 20.95 2.56 9.17
C THR A 54 21.96 2.96 8.08
N LEU A 55 22.58 4.14 8.20
CA LEU A 55 23.58 4.62 7.23
C LEU A 55 24.89 3.81 7.30
N GLU A 56 25.21 3.22 8.45
CA GLU A 56 26.33 2.30 8.64
C GLU A 56 26.08 0.89 8.07
N ASP A 57 24.83 0.55 7.68
CA ASP A 57 24.48 -0.73 7.06
C ASP A 57 24.46 -0.60 5.52
N PRO A 58 25.56 -0.98 4.83
CA PRO A 58 25.66 -0.82 3.37
C PRO A 58 24.62 -1.65 2.62
N ARG A 59 24.12 -2.75 3.20
CA ARG A 59 23.06 -3.56 2.56
C ARG A 59 21.74 -2.80 2.54
N THR A 60 21.33 -2.25 3.68
CA THR A 60 20.08 -1.47 3.74
C THR A 60 20.18 -0.21 2.87
N VAL A 61 21.33 0.48 2.88
CA VAL A 61 21.53 1.66 2.03
C VAL A 61 21.44 1.31 0.55
N GLU A 62 22.14 0.27 0.11
CA GLU A 62 22.09 -0.20 -1.29
C GLU A 62 20.68 -0.60 -1.69
N LEU A 63 20.00 -1.45 -0.89
CA LEU A 63 18.65 -1.92 -1.20
C LEU A 63 17.67 -0.76 -1.41
N ILE A 64 17.67 0.22 -0.51
CA ILE A 64 16.74 1.35 -0.57
C ILE A 64 17.09 2.29 -1.73
N ALA A 65 18.37 2.56 -1.99
CA ALA A 65 18.80 3.36 -3.13
C ALA A 65 18.39 2.70 -4.45
N THR A 66 18.69 1.41 -4.63
CA THR A 66 18.35 0.64 -5.83
C THR A 66 16.84 0.58 -6.05
N THR A 67 16.06 0.28 -5.00
CA THR A 67 14.59 0.15 -5.13
C THR A 67 13.84 1.49 -5.21
N THR A 68 14.50 2.60 -4.90
CA THR A 68 13.99 3.96 -5.22
C THR A 68 13.96 4.21 -6.72
N LEU A 69 14.80 3.51 -7.49
CA LEU A 69 14.88 3.57 -8.95
C LEU A 69 14.22 2.35 -9.62
N LEU A 70 13.35 1.64 -8.91
CA LEU A 70 12.63 0.49 -9.46
C LEU A 70 11.13 0.79 -9.60
N GLY A 71 10.64 0.83 -10.83
CA GLY A 71 9.22 0.79 -11.19
C GLY A 71 8.69 -0.65 -11.21
N ASP A 72 7.84 -0.99 -12.17
CA ASP A 72 7.37 -2.36 -12.41
C ASP A 72 7.81 -2.84 -13.79
N VAL A 73 8.94 -3.55 -13.82
CA VAL A 73 9.56 -4.04 -15.07
C VAL A 73 8.65 -4.92 -15.93
N VAL A 74 7.56 -5.46 -15.36
CA VAL A 74 6.62 -6.33 -16.06
C VAL A 74 5.33 -5.60 -16.42
N ALA A 75 4.76 -4.83 -15.50
CA ALA A 75 3.47 -4.18 -15.71
C ALA A 75 3.57 -2.81 -16.41
N ASP A 76 4.71 -2.11 -16.33
CA ASP A 76 4.92 -0.84 -17.03
C ASP A 76 4.91 -1.00 -18.57
N PRO A 77 5.53 -2.03 -19.18
CA PRO A 77 5.35 -2.32 -20.61
C PRO A 77 3.88 -2.46 -21.02
N TYR A 78 3.06 -3.13 -20.23
CA TYR A 78 1.65 -3.29 -20.53
C TYR A 78 0.89 -1.97 -20.43
N ALA A 79 1.21 -1.14 -19.42
CA ALA A 79 0.65 0.21 -19.30
C ALA A 79 1.06 1.12 -20.47
N ALA A 80 2.28 0.98 -20.99
CA ALA A 80 2.79 1.75 -22.12
C ALA A 80 2.03 1.48 -23.45
N LEU A 81 1.22 0.42 -23.52
CA LEU A 81 0.32 0.15 -24.63
C LEU A 81 -0.93 1.06 -24.64
N GLU A 82 -1.13 1.89 -23.61
CA GLU A 82 -2.33 2.71 -23.48
C GLU A 82 -2.59 3.67 -24.66
N PRO A 83 -1.60 4.36 -25.25
CA PRO A 83 -1.83 5.19 -26.43
C PRO A 83 -2.39 4.42 -27.63
N ARG A 84 -2.12 3.11 -27.72
CA ARG A 84 -2.58 2.24 -28.81
C ARG A 84 -3.97 1.67 -28.56
N PHE A 85 -4.23 1.14 -27.37
CA PHE A 85 -5.46 0.40 -27.07
C PHE A 85 -6.49 1.20 -26.24
N GLY A 86 -6.03 2.23 -25.54
CA GLY A 86 -6.80 2.98 -24.55
C GLY A 86 -6.96 2.24 -23.22
N THR A 87 -7.06 3.01 -22.14
CA THR A 87 -7.15 2.50 -20.76
C THR A 87 -8.26 1.46 -20.57
N LYS A 88 -9.47 1.70 -21.11
CA LYS A 88 -10.61 0.76 -20.95
C LYS A 88 -10.34 -0.61 -21.55
N THR A 89 -9.66 -0.65 -22.70
CA THR A 89 -9.34 -1.91 -23.41
C THR A 89 -8.31 -2.70 -22.63
N LEU A 90 -7.25 -2.06 -22.14
CA LEU A 90 -6.23 -2.72 -21.30
C LEU A 90 -6.86 -3.32 -20.03
N VAL A 91 -7.69 -2.53 -19.35
CA VAL A 91 -8.43 -3.01 -18.17
C VAL A 91 -9.33 -4.21 -18.50
N SER A 92 -10.05 -4.17 -19.63
CA SER A 92 -10.91 -5.26 -20.04
C SER A 92 -10.12 -6.54 -20.36
N MET A 93 -9.00 -6.42 -21.06
CA MET A 93 -8.12 -7.54 -21.39
C MET A 93 -7.52 -8.16 -20.12
N LEU A 94 -7.01 -7.34 -19.19
CA LEU A 94 -6.44 -7.83 -17.93
C LEU A 94 -7.47 -8.54 -17.06
N ARG A 95 -8.68 -7.98 -16.90
CA ARG A 95 -9.76 -8.63 -16.15
C ARG A 95 -10.16 -9.96 -16.77
N ARG A 96 -10.27 -10.01 -18.10
CA ARG A 96 -10.58 -11.26 -18.81
C ARG A 96 -9.47 -12.30 -18.63
N ALA A 97 -8.20 -11.91 -18.76
CA ALA A 97 -7.06 -12.78 -18.50
C ALA A 97 -7.06 -13.31 -17.06
N CYS A 98 -7.34 -12.45 -16.07
CA CYS A 98 -7.44 -12.85 -14.67
C CYS A 98 -8.61 -13.81 -14.42
N ARG A 99 -9.76 -13.66 -15.08
CA ARG A 99 -10.92 -14.52 -14.82
C ARG A 99 -10.89 -15.83 -15.60
N GLU A 100 -10.55 -15.75 -16.88
CA GLU A 100 -10.75 -16.83 -17.85
C GLU A 100 -9.43 -17.45 -18.36
N GLY A 101 -8.27 -16.85 -18.01
CA GLY A 101 -6.97 -17.28 -18.52
C GLY A 101 -6.48 -16.43 -19.70
N ILE A 102 -5.18 -16.46 -19.98
CA ILE A 102 -4.58 -15.63 -21.04
C ILE A 102 -5.11 -15.99 -22.43
N ASP A 103 -5.39 -17.26 -22.68
CA ASP A 103 -5.89 -17.77 -23.96
C ASP A 103 -7.33 -17.32 -24.26
N ALA A 104 -8.06 -16.85 -23.25
CA ALA A 104 -9.38 -16.27 -23.43
C ALA A 104 -9.32 -14.85 -24.03
N VAL A 105 -8.15 -14.21 -24.08
CA VAL A 105 -7.97 -12.87 -24.68
C VAL A 105 -7.51 -13.02 -26.13
N PRO A 106 -8.37 -12.75 -27.13
CA PRO A 106 -7.97 -12.81 -28.54
C PRO A 106 -6.84 -11.81 -28.80
N ASP A 107 -5.83 -12.23 -29.56
CA ASP A 107 -4.66 -11.43 -29.92
C ASP A 107 -4.00 -10.74 -28.71
N ALA A 108 -3.96 -11.44 -27.56
CA ALA A 108 -3.37 -10.91 -26.33
C ALA A 108 -1.93 -10.43 -26.58
N PRO A 109 -1.62 -9.15 -26.29
CA PRO A 109 -0.28 -8.61 -26.48
C PRO A 109 0.71 -9.33 -25.54
N GLU A 110 1.96 -9.43 -25.96
CA GLU A 110 3.00 -10.16 -25.22
C GLU A 110 3.19 -9.59 -23.81
N GLU A 111 3.05 -8.27 -23.65
CA GLU A 111 3.13 -7.58 -22.37
C GLU A 111 2.04 -8.04 -21.39
N LEU A 112 0.84 -8.37 -21.87
CA LEU A 112 -0.21 -8.95 -21.03
C LEU A 112 0.11 -10.39 -20.64
N ARG A 113 0.70 -11.17 -21.57
CA ARG A 113 1.14 -12.56 -21.30
C ARG A 113 2.23 -12.56 -20.22
N ALA A 114 3.24 -11.70 -20.38
CA ALA A 114 4.33 -11.52 -19.42
C ALA A 114 3.82 -11.04 -18.06
N PHE A 115 2.87 -10.10 -18.03
CA PHE A 115 2.23 -9.65 -16.79
C PHE A 115 1.57 -10.82 -16.07
N LEU A 116 0.68 -11.55 -16.74
CA LEU A 116 -0.03 -12.65 -16.10
C LEU A 116 0.92 -13.76 -15.65
N ALA A 117 1.90 -14.13 -16.49
CA ALA A 117 2.91 -15.12 -16.15
C ALA A 117 3.72 -14.74 -14.90
N ALA A 118 4.13 -13.47 -14.77
CA ALA A 118 4.87 -13.01 -13.60
C ALA A 118 4.04 -13.01 -12.31
N MET A 119 2.71 -12.96 -12.40
CA MET A 119 1.83 -13.13 -11.24
C MET A 119 1.59 -14.61 -10.91
N GLU A 120 1.64 -15.49 -11.91
CA GLU A 120 1.45 -16.94 -11.78
C GLU A 120 2.71 -17.66 -11.30
N ASP A 121 3.89 -17.08 -11.51
CA ASP A 121 5.20 -17.61 -11.12
C ASP A 121 5.43 -17.59 -9.59
N THR A 122 4.65 -18.41 -8.89
CA THR A 122 4.63 -18.50 -7.43
C THR A 122 6.03 -18.84 -6.92
N PRO A 123 6.64 -17.99 -6.06
CA PRO A 123 7.99 -18.23 -5.56
C PRO A 123 8.05 -19.50 -4.72
N ALA A 124 9.24 -20.12 -4.66
CA ALA A 124 9.44 -21.35 -3.90
C ALA A 124 9.12 -21.23 -2.39
N TRP A 125 9.16 -20.01 -1.84
CA TRP A 125 8.77 -19.72 -0.45
C TRP A 125 7.26 -19.53 -0.26
N GLY A 126 6.48 -19.38 -1.33
CA GLY A 126 5.04 -19.14 -1.30
C GLY A 126 4.25 -20.40 -0.98
N ASP A 127 4.17 -20.77 0.30
CA ASP A 127 3.31 -21.87 0.79
C ASP A 127 1.82 -21.43 0.78
N PRO A 128 0.96 -22.01 -0.09
CA PRO A 128 -0.45 -21.61 -0.17
C PRO A 128 -1.22 -21.81 1.14
N GLY A 129 -0.89 -22.86 1.91
CA GLY A 129 -1.53 -23.13 3.19
C GLY A 129 -1.17 -22.09 4.24
N MET A 130 0.08 -21.63 4.25
CA MET A 130 0.54 -20.57 5.15
C MET A 130 -0.05 -19.20 4.77
N VAL A 131 -0.16 -18.92 3.48
CA VAL A 131 -0.82 -17.71 2.96
C VAL A 131 -2.30 -17.68 3.34
N GLU A 132 -3.02 -18.78 3.20
CA GLU A 132 -4.45 -18.86 3.57
C GLU A 132 -4.64 -18.71 5.09
N GLU A 133 -3.80 -19.36 5.92
CA GLU A 133 -3.86 -19.17 7.38
C GLU A 133 -3.56 -17.72 7.78
N GLY A 134 -2.58 -17.09 7.12
CA GLY A 134 -2.26 -15.68 7.32
C GLY A 134 -3.41 -14.75 6.92
N ALA A 135 -4.06 -15.01 5.78
CA ALA A 135 -5.24 -14.28 5.32
C ALA A 135 -6.40 -14.40 6.32
N ARG A 136 -6.63 -15.61 6.84
CA ARG A 136 -7.65 -15.90 7.85
C ARG A 136 -7.41 -15.14 9.15
N LEU A 137 -6.16 -15.10 9.64
CA LEU A 137 -5.79 -14.34 10.84
C LEU A 137 -5.90 -12.82 10.60
N ALA A 138 -5.46 -12.33 9.44
CA ALA A 138 -5.55 -10.92 9.06
C ALA A 138 -7.01 -10.44 8.88
N ARG A 139 -7.94 -11.37 8.60
CA ARG A 139 -9.37 -11.12 8.44
C ARG A 139 -10.00 -10.44 9.65
N VAL A 140 -9.50 -10.72 10.85
CA VAL A 140 -10.02 -10.14 12.10
C VAL A 140 -9.87 -8.61 12.09
N GLY A 141 -8.66 -8.13 11.85
CA GLY A 141 -8.38 -6.69 11.75
C GLY A 141 -9.10 -6.05 10.56
N SER A 142 -9.08 -6.73 9.41
CA SER A 142 -9.76 -6.30 8.18
C SER A 142 -11.27 -6.06 8.38
N ALA A 143 -11.97 -6.98 9.06
CA ALA A 143 -13.41 -6.89 9.26
C ALA A 143 -13.82 -5.92 10.38
N LEU A 144 -13.03 -5.84 11.46
CA LEU A 144 -13.46 -5.21 12.71
C LEU A 144 -12.77 -3.88 13.02
N THR A 145 -11.52 -3.71 12.62
CA THR A 145 -10.71 -2.53 12.98
C THR A 145 -10.51 -1.59 11.79
N SER A 146 -10.08 -2.13 10.64
CA SER A 146 -9.77 -1.34 9.44
C SER A 146 -10.88 -0.34 9.06
N PRO A 147 -12.19 -0.69 9.07
CA PRO A 147 -13.24 0.25 8.69
C PRO A 147 -13.30 1.55 9.51
N PHE A 148 -12.68 1.58 10.70
CA PHE A 148 -12.64 2.75 11.58
C PHE A 148 -11.35 3.56 11.46
N ILE A 149 -10.26 2.94 11.01
CA ILE A 149 -8.92 3.56 11.02
C ILE A 149 -8.35 3.78 9.62
N THR A 150 -8.97 3.22 8.57
CA THR A 150 -8.42 3.24 7.21
C THR A 150 -8.01 4.64 6.78
N ARG A 151 -8.82 5.70 6.95
CA ARG A 151 -8.39 7.05 6.55
C ARG A 151 -7.15 7.51 7.30
N GLY A 152 -7.17 7.33 8.63
CA GLY A 152 -6.08 7.79 9.50
C GLY A 152 -4.76 7.14 9.16
N VAL A 153 -4.76 5.83 8.91
CA VAL A 153 -3.54 5.05 8.61
C VAL A 153 -3.16 5.13 7.13
N PHE A 154 -4.12 5.17 6.21
CA PHE A 154 -3.89 5.33 4.77
C PHE A 154 -3.11 6.60 4.46
N LEU A 155 -3.34 7.68 5.19
CA LEU A 155 -2.59 8.92 5.00
C LEU A 155 -1.08 8.79 5.17
N ALA A 156 -0.58 7.74 5.84
CA ALA A 156 0.86 7.49 6.01
C ALA A 156 1.65 7.60 4.70
N THR A 157 1.04 7.24 3.57
CA THR A 157 1.66 7.25 2.24
C THR A 157 1.70 8.65 1.61
N PHE A 158 1.03 9.65 2.17
CA PHE A 158 0.96 11.04 1.65
C PHE A 158 1.52 12.10 2.60
N LEU A 159 2.16 11.69 3.71
CA LEU A 159 2.75 12.64 4.67
C LEU A 159 4.17 13.08 4.29
N ASN A 160 4.56 12.87 3.03
CA ASN A 160 5.84 13.27 2.51
C ASN A 160 5.68 13.73 1.07
N THR A 161 6.15 14.92 0.75
CA THR A 161 5.99 15.57 -0.57
C THR A 161 6.44 14.67 -1.71
N TYR A 162 7.58 13.98 -1.54
CA TYR A 162 8.13 13.11 -2.59
C TYR A 162 7.32 11.83 -2.83
N ALA A 163 6.61 11.33 -1.82
CA ALA A 163 5.75 10.15 -1.94
C ALA A 163 4.29 10.50 -2.30
N ALA A 164 3.85 11.72 -1.98
CA ALA A 164 2.48 12.18 -2.18
C ALA A 164 2.18 12.62 -3.62
N LEU A 165 3.20 13.12 -4.34
CA LEU A 165 3.02 13.74 -5.65
C LEU A 165 2.27 12.87 -6.68
N PRO A 166 2.53 11.55 -6.83
CA PRO A 166 1.76 10.73 -7.78
C PRO A 166 0.25 10.81 -7.56
N MET A 167 -0.20 10.84 -6.30
CA MET A 167 -1.62 10.94 -6.00
C MET A 167 -2.19 12.34 -6.18
N ALA A 168 -1.38 13.38 -5.99
CA ALA A 168 -1.77 14.74 -6.33
C ALA A 168 -1.96 14.93 -7.84
N LEU A 169 -1.02 14.44 -8.65
CA LEU A 169 -1.04 14.57 -10.12
C LEU A 169 -2.29 13.96 -10.75
N THR A 170 -2.73 12.80 -10.23
CA THR A 170 -3.93 12.12 -10.72
C THR A 170 -5.24 12.87 -10.44
N GLY A 171 -5.24 13.89 -9.57
CA GLY A 171 -6.46 14.54 -9.09
C GLY A 171 -7.42 13.57 -8.38
N ALA A 172 -6.92 12.41 -7.94
CA ALA A 172 -7.73 11.30 -7.49
C ALA A 172 -8.37 11.53 -6.11
N LEU A 173 -7.77 12.38 -5.28
CA LEU A 173 -8.26 12.73 -3.94
C LEU A 173 -8.90 14.12 -3.89
N SER A 174 -9.42 14.67 -4.99
CA SER A 174 -10.18 15.92 -4.96
C SER A 174 -11.68 15.68 -4.77
N GLY A 175 -12.30 16.32 -3.78
CA GLY A 175 -13.76 16.34 -3.60
C GLY A 175 -14.40 14.95 -3.49
N LYS A 176 -15.48 14.71 -4.24
CA LYS A 176 -16.21 13.42 -4.23
C LYS A 176 -15.37 12.21 -4.65
N ARG A 177 -14.24 12.42 -5.35
CA ARG A 177 -13.34 11.32 -5.79
C ARG A 177 -12.53 10.75 -4.63
N ALA A 178 -12.26 11.53 -3.58
CA ALA A 178 -11.50 11.08 -2.42
C ALA A 178 -12.17 9.90 -1.71
N ALA A 179 -13.49 9.98 -1.48
CA ALA A 179 -14.26 8.90 -0.87
C ALA A 179 -14.13 7.59 -1.66
N ARG A 180 -14.25 7.69 -3.00
CA ARG A 180 -14.12 6.54 -3.89
C ARG A 180 -12.73 5.90 -3.82
N ARG A 181 -11.64 6.69 -3.85
CA ARG A 181 -10.27 6.15 -3.79
C ARG A 181 -9.93 5.51 -2.44
N ILE A 182 -10.43 6.08 -1.35
CA ILE A 182 -10.31 5.47 -0.02
C ILE A 182 -11.05 4.12 0.01
N ASN A 183 -12.26 4.07 -0.55
CA ASN A 183 -13.02 2.83 -0.66
C ASN A 183 -12.36 1.80 -1.59
N GLU A 184 -11.74 2.20 -2.71
CA GLU A 184 -10.96 1.30 -3.58
C GLU A 184 -9.78 0.68 -2.81
N THR A 185 -9.03 1.48 -2.05
CA THR A 185 -7.94 0.97 -1.21
C THR A 185 -8.46 0.02 -0.12
N ALA A 186 -9.52 0.42 0.60
CA ALA A 186 -10.14 -0.40 1.62
C ALA A 186 -10.67 -1.73 1.04
N ASN A 187 -11.21 -1.69 -0.18
CA ASN A 187 -11.69 -2.86 -0.90
C ASN A 187 -10.54 -3.83 -1.19
N PHE A 188 -9.42 -3.36 -1.75
CA PHE A 188 -8.26 -4.20 -2.04
C PHE A 188 -7.73 -4.95 -0.81
N PHE A 189 -7.53 -4.25 0.31
CA PHE A 189 -7.05 -4.90 1.53
C PHE A 189 -8.09 -5.84 2.14
N ALA A 190 -9.39 -5.53 2.01
CA ALA A 190 -10.43 -6.39 2.53
C ALA A 190 -10.60 -7.67 1.69
N VAL A 191 -10.69 -7.55 0.37
CA VAL A 191 -10.93 -8.67 -0.55
C VAL A 191 -9.81 -9.69 -0.49
N THR A 192 -8.54 -9.26 -0.35
CA THR A 192 -7.40 -10.18 -0.27
C THR A 192 -7.34 -11.02 1.00
N THR A 193 -8.17 -10.72 2.00
CA THR A 193 -8.31 -11.55 3.21
C THR A 193 -9.44 -12.60 3.12
N LEU A 194 -10.23 -12.61 2.03
CA LEU A 194 -11.27 -13.62 1.83
C LEU A 194 -10.67 -15.01 1.53
N PRO A 195 -11.39 -16.10 1.83
CA PRO A 195 -10.89 -17.46 1.62
C PRO A 195 -10.50 -17.74 0.16
N GLY A 196 -9.25 -18.13 -0.06
CA GLY A 196 -8.69 -18.44 -1.38
C GLY A 196 -8.61 -17.22 -2.32
N ALA A 197 -8.79 -15.99 -1.83
CA ALA A 197 -8.93 -14.83 -2.70
C ALA A 197 -7.68 -14.50 -3.54
N LEU A 198 -6.49 -14.89 -3.07
CA LEU A 198 -5.23 -14.70 -3.78
C LEU A 198 -4.88 -15.87 -4.71
N GLU A 199 -5.69 -16.92 -4.76
CA GLU A 199 -5.51 -18.00 -5.72
C GLU A 199 -5.80 -17.51 -7.15
N ARG A 200 -5.24 -18.22 -8.13
CA ARG A 200 -5.47 -17.96 -9.54
C ARG A 200 -6.97 -17.98 -9.85
N HIS A 201 -7.43 -17.02 -10.65
CA HIS A 201 -8.85 -16.80 -11.03
C HIS A 201 -9.75 -16.21 -9.94
N ARG A 202 -9.22 -15.89 -8.75
CA ARG A 202 -10.02 -15.38 -7.63
C ARG A 202 -9.97 -13.87 -7.52
N GLU A 203 -10.93 -13.32 -6.78
CA GLU A 203 -11.20 -11.88 -6.75
C GLU A 203 -10.05 -11.03 -6.19
N GLY A 204 -9.25 -11.58 -5.28
CA GLY A 204 -8.08 -10.90 -4.73
C GLY A 204 -6.90 -10.88 -5.70
N PHE A 205 -6.70 -11.95 -6.49
CA PHE A 205 -5.71 -12.00 -7.56
C PHE A 205 -6.03 -10.97 -8.65
N GLU A 206 -7.28 -10.91 -9.11
CA GLU A 206 -7.72 -9.88 -10.06
C GLU A 206 -7.56 -8.47 -9.48
N ALA A 207 -7.95 -8.25 -8.23
CA ALA A 207 -7.80 -6.96 -7.58
C ALA A 207 -6.31 -6.52 -7.50
N ALA A 208 -5.40 -7.45 -7.20
CA ALA A 208 -3.97 -7.17 -7.19
C ALA A 208 -3.43 -6.83 -8.59
N ALA A 209 -3.83 -7.58 -9.62
CA ALA A 209 -3.49 -7.28 -11.01
C ALA A 209 -3.93 -5.86 -11.40
N MET A 210 -5.16 -5.51 -11.03
CA MET A 210 -5.75 -4.21 -11.34
C MET A 210 -5.05 -3.06 -10.61
N VAL A 211 -4.68 -3.22 -9.33
CA VAL A 211 -3.89 -2.23 -8.59
C VAL A 211 -2.49 -2.08 -9.19
N ARG A 212 -1.85 -3.19 -9.56
CA ARG A 212 -0.53 -3.21 -10.20
C ARG A 212 -0.54 -2.51 -11.56
N LEU A 213 -1.58 -2.72 -12.37
CA LEU A 213 -1.81 -1.95 -13.60
C LEU A 213 -2.04 -0.47 -13.31
N MET A 214 -2.88 -0.13 -12.32
CA MET A 214 -3.16 1.25 -11.95
C MET A 214 -1.87 2.00 -11.58
N HIS A 215 -1.00 1.43 -10.76
CA HIS A 215 0.29 2.05 -10.41
C HIS A 215 1.18 2.26 -11.65
N SER A 216 1.17 1.29 -12.57
CA SER A 216 1.95 1.35 -13.81
C SER A 216 1.42 2.40 -14.79
N MET A 217 0.09 2.56 -14.88
CA MET A 217 -0.55 3.66 -15.61
C MET A 217 -0.18 5.03 -15.02
N VAL A 218 -0.11 5.14 -13.69
CA VAL A 218 0.33 6.38 -13.04
C VAL A 218 1.80 6.68 -13.35
N ARG A 219 2.68 5.67 -13.32
CA ARG A 219 4.08 5.82 -13.73
C ARG A 219 4.19 6.28 -15.18
N PHE A 220 3.50 5.59 -16.08
CA PHE A 220 3.47 5.90 -17.50
C PHE A 220 3.08 7.37 -17.74
N HIS A 221 1.95 7.82 -17.18
CA HIS A 221 1.51 9.20 -17.36
C HIS A 221 2.40 10.24 -16.69
N ALA A 222 2.94 9.96 -15.51
CA ALA A 222 3.86 10.88 -14.85
C ALA A 222 5.14 11.09 -15.68
N LEU A 223 5.70 10.03 -16.24
CA LEU A 223 6.97 10.07 -16.97
C LEU A 223 6.86 10.52 -18.42
N THR A 224 5.70 10.38 -19.06
CA THR A 224 5.49 10.76 -20.48
C THR A 224 4.89 12.15 -20.67
N ARG A 225 4.34 12.76 -19.62
CA ARG A 225 3.73 14.09 -19.72
C ARG A 225 4.76 15.19 -19.49
N PRO A 226 4.92 16.12 -20.44
CA PRO A 226 5.84 17.24 -20.27
C PRO A 226 5.52 18.05 -19.00
N GLY A 227 6.54 18.26 -18.16
CA GLY A 227 6.44 19.06 -16.94
C GLY A 227 5.66 18.41 -15.79
N ALA A 228 5.11 17.21 -15.95
CA ALA A 228 4.34 16.55 -14.90
C ALA A 228 5.22 15.92 -13.80
N TRP A 229 6.48 15.58 -14.12
CA TRP A 229 7.37 14.88 -13.21
C TRP A 229 8.83 15.28 -13.39
N ASP A 230 9.48 15.67 -12.30
CA ASP A 230 10.92 15.93 -12.25
C ASP A 230 11.66 14.67 -11.77
N ARG A 231 12.32 13.99 -12.71
CA ARG A 231 13.07 12.74 -12.44
C ARG A 231 14.25 12.97 -11.50
N ALA A 232 14.92 14.12 -11.59
CA ALA A 232 16.08 14.43 -10.74
C ALA A 232 15.65 14.69 -9.28
N VAL A 233 14.44 15.23 -9.08
CA VAL A 233 13.91 15.45 -7.73
C VAL A 233 13.26 14.18 -7.15
N TYR A 234 12.34 13.58 -7.90
CA TYR A 234 11.43 12.55 -7.39
C TYR A 234 11.83 11.11 -7.77
N GLY A 235 12.78 10.91 -8.68
CA GLY A 235 13.15 9.58 -9.17
C GLY A 235 12.06 8.94 -10.03
N ILE A 236 11.82 7.64 -9.84
CA ILE A 236 10.71 6.94 -10.49
C ILE A 236 9.42 7.17 -9.68
N PRO A 237 8.26 7.48 -10.32
CA PRO A 237 6.98 7.56 -9.62
C PRO A 237 6.56 6.21 -9.01
N ILE A 238 5.97 6.22 -7.83
CA ILE A 238 5.52 4.99 -7.13
C ILE A 238 6.58 3.87 -7.21
N PRO A 239 7.82 4.14 -6.76
CA PRO A 239 8.88 3.14 -6.80
C PRO A 239 8.51 2.00 -5.86
N GLN A 240 9.03 0.79 -6.09
CA GLN A 240 8.68 -0.39 -5.31
C GLN A 240 8.88 -0.19 -3.80
N VAL A 241 9.92 0.57 -3.43
CA VAL A 241 10.19 0.93 -2.02
C VAL A 241 9.04 1.70 -1.35
N ASP A 242 8.24 2.46 -2.10
CA ASP A 242 7.10 3.22 -1.57
C ASP A 242 5.83 2.38 -1.44
N GLN A 243 5.71 1.28 -2.20
CA GLN A 243 4.59 0.35 -2.11
C GLN A 243 4.74 -0.60 -0.92
N MET A 244 5.98 -0.96 -0.56
CA MET A 244 6.31 -1.91 0.51
C MET A 244 5.62 -1.58 1.85
N PRO A 245 5.65 -0.33 2.39
CA PRO A 245 5.06 -0.05 3.68
C PRO A 245 3.55 -0.29 3.71
N ALA A 246 2.84 0.04 2.62
CA ALA A 246 1.39 -0.14 2.54
C ALA A 246 1.02 -1.63 2.59
N GLY A 247 1.76 -2.49 1.89
CA GLY A 247 1.49 -3.93 1.84
C GLY A 247 1.93 -4.71 3.08
N THR A 248 2.86 -4.17 3.89
CA THR A 248 3.53 -4.91 4.97
C THR A 248 3.50 -4.24 6.35
N ILE A 249 2.74 -3.14 6.54
CA ILE A 249 2.65 -2.43 7.84
C ILE A 249 2.26 -3.36 9.00
N GLY A 250 1.37 -4.33 8.76
CA GLY A 250 1.00 -5.33 9.76
C GLY A 250 2.19 -6.17 10.20
N SER A 251 3.01 -6.64 9.25
CA SER A 251 4.25 -7.37 9.53
C SER A 251 5.25 -6.52 10.31
N TYR A 252 5.35 -5.23 10.03
CA TYR A 252 6.22 -4.30 10.77
C TYR A 252 5.79 -4.11 12.21
N LEU A 253 4.49 -3.98 12.48
CA LEU A 253 3.97 -3.87 13.84
C LEU A 253 4.22 -5.16 14.65
N LEU A 254 4.03 -6.33 14.03
CA LEU A 254 4.41 -7.61 14.62
C LEU A 254 5.91 -7.70 14.89
N ALA A 255 6.74 -7.24 13.94
CA ALA A 255 8.20 -7.26 14.07
C ALA A 255 8.68 -6.40 15.25
N ILE A 256 8.14 -5.18 15.40
CA ILE A 256 8.43 -4.32 16.55
C ILE A 256 8.08 -5.02 17.86
N ARG A 257 6.91 -5.68 17.90
CA ARG A 257 6.46 -6.41 19.09
C ARG A 257 7.40 -7.56 19.43
N ALA A 258 7.70 -8.42 18.47
CA ALA A 258 8.61 -9.56 18.65
C ALA A 258 10.00 -9.12 19.13
N LEU A 259 10.55 -8.05 18.55
CA LEU A 259 11.84 -7.49 19.00
C LEU A 259 11.80 -6.92 20.42
N ARG A 260 10.70 -6.23 20.79
CA ARG A 260 10.51 -5.74 22.17
C ARG A 260 10.43 -6.88 23.17
N GLU A 261 9.76 -7.96 22.78
CA GLU A 261 9.63 -9.20 23.55
C GLU A 261 10.88 -10.10 23.44
N ARG A 262 11.91 -9.67 22.67
CA ARG A 262 13.19 -10.38 22.46
C ARG A 262 13.03 -11.81 21.93
N ARG A 263 12.09 -12.01 21.01
CA ARG A 263 11.80 -13.30 20.38
C ARG A 263 11.69 -13.18 18.85
N ASP A 264 11.61 -14.32 18.19
CA ASP A 264 11.16 -14.40 16.79
C ASP A 264 9.62 -14.50 16.73
N PHE A 265 9.07 -14.53 15.52
CA PHE A 265 7.66 -14.73 15.26
C PHE A 265 7.18 -16.10 15.74
N ASP A 266 6.00 -16.12 16.37
CA ASP A 266 5.27 -17.37 16.56
C ASP A 266 4.63 -17.85 15.25
N ALA A 267 4.00 -19.03 15.26
CA ALA A 267 3.40 -19.62 14.06
C ALA A 267 2.28 -18.75 13.44
N HIS A 268 1.50 -18.05 14.26
CA HIS A 268 0.42 -17.19 13.77
C HIS A 268 0.96 -15.89 13.18
N GLU A 269 1.94 -15.27 13.84
CA GLU A 269 2.62 -14.08 13.34
C GLU A 269 3.39 -14.39 12.05
N ARG A 270 4.04 -15.55 11.97
CA ARG A 270 4.69 -16.05 10.74
C ARG A 270 3.68 -16.16 9.59
N ALA A 271 2.51 -16.76 9.82
CA ALA A 271 1.47 -16.87 8.80
C ALA A 271 1.02 -15.50 8.28
N ILE A 272 0.79 -14.51 9.17
CA ILE A 272 0.45 -13.13 8.77
C ILE A 272 1.58 -12.50 7.95
N VAL A 273 2.84 -12.73 8.33
CA VAL A 273 4.02 -12.23 7.59
C VAL A 273 4.07 -12.83 6.19
N GLU A 274 3.92 -14.15 6.03
CA GLU A 274 3.93 -14.80 4.72
C GLU A 274 2.74 -14.39 3.85
N PHE A 275 1.54 -14.20 4.43
CA PHE A 275 0.41 -13.64 3.71
C PHE A 275 0.70 -12.24 3.15
N ASN A 276 1.27 -11.35 3.96
CA ASN A 276 1.62 -10.00 3.51
C ASN A 276 2.74 -10.03 2.45
N ARG A 277 3.73 -10.91 2.60
CA ARG A 277 4.80 -11.13 1.61
C ARG A 277 4.22 -11.61 0.28
N TYR A 278 3.36 -12.63 0.29
CA TYR A 278 2.75 -13.16 -0.91
C TYR A 278 1.84 -12.13 -1.60
N ARG A 279 1.02 -11.38 -0.84
CA ARG A 279 0.24 -10.27 -1.40
C ARG A 279 1.13 -9.23 -2.10
N CYS A 280 2.27 -8.88 -1.50
CA CYS A 280 3.24 -7.97 -2.10
C CYS A 280 3.93 -8.55 -3.35
N PHE A 281 4.24 -9.85 -3.36
CA PHE A 281 4.73 -10.54 -4.55
C PHE A 281 3.74 -10.42 -5.72
N VAL A 282 2.44 -10.71 -5.47
CA VAL A 282 1.39 -10.60 -6.51
C VAL A 282 1.24 -9.14 -7.00
N LEU A 283 1.50 -8.16 -6.14
CA LEU A 283 1.58 -6.74 -6.49
C LEU A 283 2.87 -6.34 -7.25
N GLY A 284 3.82 -7.26 -7.45
CA GLY A 284 5.03 -7.05 -8.23
C GLY A 284 6.26 -6.59 -7.44
N LEU A 285 6.20 -6.59 -6.10
CA LEU A 285 7.34 -6.17 -5.28
C LEU A 285 8.48 -7.20 -5.34
N PRO A 286 9.74 -6.75 -5.39
CA PRO A 286 10.91 -7.62 -5.32
C PRO A 286 11.02 -8.26 -3.92
N GLU A 287 11.53 -9.49 -3.86
CA GLU A 287 11.64 -10.27 -2.62
C GLU A 287 12.56 -9.59 -1.59
N GLU A 288 13.56 -8.83 -2.03
CA GLU A 288 14.51 -8.12 -1.18
C GLU A 288 13.83 -7.06 -0.30
N LEU A 289 12.70 -6.50 -0.75
CA LEU A 289 11.87 -5.58 0.06
C LEU A 289 10.94 -6.31 1.04
N LEU A 290 10.91 -7.64 0.97
CA LEU A 290 10.04 -8.50 1.74
C LEU A 290 10.93 -9.41 2.62
N PRO A 291 11.55 -8.92 3.70
CA PRO A 291 12.33 -9.76 4.60
C PRO A 291 11.45 -10.68 5.46
N THR A 292 12.00 -11.81 5.91
CA THR A 292 11.28 -12.83 6.71
C THR A 292 11.42 -12.63 8.22
N THR A 293 12.44 -11.90 8.69
CA THR A 293 12.78 -11.82 10.12
C THR A 293 12.30 -10.50 10.72
N PRO A 294 11.99 -10.46 12.04
CA PRO A 294 11.64 -9.21 12.72
C PRO A 294 12.67 -8.11 12.51
N LYS A 295 13.97 -8.44 12.61
CA LYS A 295 15.07 -7.49 12.39
C LYS A 295 15.10 -6.97 10.95
N GLY A 296 14.97 -7.86 9.97
CA GLY A 296 14.96 -7.48 8.55
C GLY A 296 13.78 -6.57 8.20
N ILE A 297 12.58 -6.89 8.67
CA ILE A 297 11.39 -6.07 8.45
C ILE A 297 11.57 -4.68 9.04
N VAL A 298 12.05 -4.58 10.28
CA VAL A 298 12.34 -3.27 10.89
C VAL A 298 13.46 -2.53 10.15
N ALA A 299 14.50 -3.24 9.68
CA ALA A 299 15.60 -2.65 8.93
C ALA A 299 15.13 -2.03 7.61
N VAL A 300 14.29 -2.71 6.82
CA VAL A 300 13.78 -2.19 5.54
C VAL A 300 12.83 -1.00 5.75
N PHE A 301 11.92 -1.05 6.73
CA PHE A 301 11.05 0.09 7.08
C PHE A 301 11.85 1.31 7.54
N ASN A 302 12.81 1.10 8.45
CA ASN A 302 13.66 2.17 8.94
C ASN A 302 14.61 2.67 7.85
N GLY A 303 15.08 1.78 6.97
CA GLY A 303 15.87 2.06 5.77
C GLY A 303 15.20 3.08 4.88
N ARG A 304 13.97 2.76 4.44
CA ARG A 304 13.16 3.69 3.65
C ARG A 304 13.02 5.03 4.35
N ALA A 305 12.65 5.03 5.63
CA ALA A 305 12.44 6.28 6.35
C ALA A 305 13.75 7.08 6.56
N ALA A 306 14.88 6.40 6.75
CA ALA A 306 16.18 6.99 7.00
C ALA A 306 16.77 7.67 5.77
N LEU A 307 16.46 7.15 4.59
CA LEU A 307 17.01 7.59 3.30
C LEU A 307 16.02 8.45 2.51
N LEU A 308 14.75 8.53 2.91
CA LEU A 308 13.79 9.48 2.37
C LEU A 308 13.92 10.84 3.06
N ARG A 309 14.26 11.86 2.29
CA ARG A 309 14.34 13.27 2.74
C ARG A 309 13.01 13.70 3.36
N ASP A 310 13.09 14.37 4.51
CA ASP A 310 11.91 14.89 5.20
C ASP A 310 11.41 16.14 4.50
N ASP A 311 10.14 16.11 4.09
CA ASP A 311 9.42 17.29 3.62
C ASP A 311 7.92 17.05 3.79
N PHE A 312 7.17 18.14 3.98
CA PHE A 312 5.71 18.16 4.02
C PHE A 312 5.25 19.53 3.55
N ASP A 313 4.65 19.58 2.38
CA ASP A 313 4.06 20.79 1.82
C ASP A 313 2.55 20.80 2.05
N ASP A 314 2.00 21.94 2.50
CA ASP A 314 0.57 22.02 2.80
C ASP A 314 -0.32 21.98 1.55
N GLU A 315 0.20 22.49 0.43
CA GLU A 315 -0.53 22.56 -0.84
C GLU A 315 -0.84 21.17 -1.41
N THR A 316 0.12 20.24 -1.33
CA THR A 316 -0.03 18.86 -1.78
C THR A 316 -0.40 17.96 -0.61
N CYS A 317 0.51 17.71 0.33
CA CYS A 317 0.27 16.79 1.43
C CYS A 317 -0.89 17.24 2.32
N GLY A 318 -0.93 18.52 2.69
CA GLY A 318 -2.01 19.08 3.52
C GLY A 318 -3.39 18.98 2.84
N ALA A 319 -3.48 19.28 1.54
CA ALA A 319 -4.72 19.13 0.79
C ALA A 319 -5.20 17.68 0.71
N LEU A 320 -4.30 16.72 0.46
CA LEU A 320 -4.64 15.29 0.45
C LEU A 320 -5.13 14.80 1.82
N VAL A 321 -4.49 15.27 2.91
CA VAL A 321 -4.91 14.95 4.28
C VAL A 321 -6.30 15.50 4.57
N ARG A 322 -6.54 16.79 4.30
CA ARG A 322 -7.85 17.43 4.52
C ARG A 322 -8.95 16.72 3.73
N SER A 323 -8.74 16.50 2.43
CA SER A 323 -9.78 15.87 1.60
C SER A 323 -10.10 14.44 2.05
N SER A 324 -9.09 13.67 2.48
CA SER A 324 -9.30 12.31 2.97
C SER A 324 -10.07 12.26 4.29
N MET A 325 -9.76 13.20 5.20
CA MET A 325 -10.41 13.31 6.51
C MET A 325 -11.85 13.83 6.40
N GLU A 326 -12.12 14.74 5.45
CA GLU A 326 -13.45 15.32 5.24
C GLU A 326 -14.42 14.38 4.53
N ALA A 327 -13.92 13.51 3.65
CA ALA A 327 -14.72 12.63 2.80
C ALA A 327 -15.85 11.91 3.56
N TYR A 328 -16.97 11.65 2.90
CA TYR A 328 -18.06 10.85 3.47
C TYR A 328 -18.02 9.45 2.85
N LEU A 329 -17.79 8.41 3.66
CA LEU A 329 -17.56 7.03 3.17
C LEU A 329 -18.78 6.13 3.26
N ARG A 330 -19.88 6.61 3.84
CA ARG A 330 -21.10 5.80 4.00
C ARG A 330 -21.92 5.80 2.72
N PRO A 331 -22.67 4.71 2.43
CA PRO A 331 -23.48 4.60 1.22
C PRO A 331 -24.72 5.51 1.21
N GLY A 332 -25.15 6.02 2.37
CA GLY A 332 -26.31 6.89 2.52
C GLY A 332 -26.21 7.83 3.71
N HIS A 333 -27.28 8.61 3.94
CA HIS A 333 -27.37 9.66 4.97
C HIS A 333 -28.45 9.36 6.01
N SER A 334 -28.64 8.08 6.38
CA SER A 334 -29.55 7.76 7.48
C SER A 334 -28.99 8.31 8.81
N PRO A 335 -29.83 8.51 9.85
CA PRO A 335 -29.33 8.93 11.16
C PRO A 335 -28.24 8.01 11.71
N PHE A 336 -28.32 6.71 11.42
CA PHE A 336 -27.28 5.75 11.75
C PHE A 336 -25.98 5.99 10.97
N ASP A 337 -26.07 6.31 9.67
CA ASP A 337 -24.88 6.58 8.86
C ASP A 337 -24.15 7.84 9.31
N GLU A 338 -24.89 8.89 9.69
CA GLU A 338 -24.31 10.12 10.24
C GLU A 338 -23.56 9.85 11.55
N VAL A 339 -24.19 9.14 12.50
CA VAL A 339 -23.54 8.74 13.76
C VAL A 339 -22.34 7.83 13.50
N ALA A 340 -22.47 6.85 12.63
CA ALA A 340 -21.37 5.95 12.27
C ALA A 340 -20.21 6.71 11.61
N SER A 341 -20.50 7.70 10.76
CA SER A 341 -19.48 8.55 10.14
C SER A 341 -18.77 9.42 11.18
N LEU A 342 -19.47 9.95 12.19
CA LEU A 342 -18.85 10.71 13.29
C LEU A 342 -17.86 9.84 14.08
N VAL A 343 -18.28 8.63 14.46
CA VAL A 343 -17.41 7.67 15.17
C VAL A 343 -16.20 7.32 14.32
N GLU A 344 -16.41 6.98 13.05
CA GLU A 344 -15.35 6.58 12.13
C GLU A 344 -14.34 7.72 11.89
N LYS A 345 -14.80 8.98 11.74
CA LYS A 345 -13.93 10.16 11.70
C LYS A 345 -13.13 10.35 12.99
N ALA A 346 -13.75 10.18 14.15
CA ALA A 346 -13.07 10.29 15.45
C ALA A 346 -11.95 9.25 15.60
N TRP A 347 -12.20 7.99 15.21
CA TRP A 347 -11.18 6.94 15.18
C TRP A 347 -10.05 7.23 14.20
N SER A 348 -10.38 7.70 13.00
CA SER A 348 -9.39 8.09 11.99
C SER A 348 -8.48 9.22 12.46
N LYS A 349 -9.06 10.30 13.00
CA LYS A 349 -8.30 11.44 13.57
C LYS A 349 -7.43 11.02 14.75
N THR A 350 -7.96 10.21 15.66
CA THR A 350 -7.23 9.72 16.83
C THR A 350 -6.07 8.82 16.41
N SER A 351 -6.32 7.88 15.50
CA SER A 351 -5.28 6.98 14.97
C SER A 351 -4.18 7.75 14.25
N PHE A 352 -4.55 8.74 13.43
CA PHE A 352 -3.62 9.65 12.78
C PHE A 352 -2.77 10.42 13.81
N ALA A 353 -3.40 11.00 14.83
CA ALA A 353 -2.72 11.76 15.85
C ALA A 353 -1.71 10.89 16.64
N LEU A 354 -2.08 9.66 16.99
CA LEU A 354 -1.19 8.73 17.69
C LEU A 354 -0.03 8.26 16.80
N ALA A 355 -0.31 7.87 15.56
CA ALA A 355 0.69 7.35 14.63
C ALA A 355 1.71 8.44 14.22
N PHE A 356 1.22 9.61 13.80
CA PHE A 356 2.02 10.63 13.12
C PHE A 356 2.23 11.91 13.93
N CYS A 357 1.46 12.15 14.98
CA CYS A 357 1.56 13.39 15.75
C CYS A 357 1.98 13.19 17.22
N SER A 358 2.30 11.95 17.62
CA SER A 358 2.59 11.59 19.02
C SER A 358 1.46 11.99 19.98
N GLY A 359 0.22 11.93 19.50
CA GLY A 359 -0.99 12.33 20.22
C GLY A 359 -1.16 13.85 20.42
N LYS A 360 -0.33 14.70 19.80
CA LYS A 360 -0.36 16.16 20.03
C LYS A 360 -1.33 16.86 19.06
N PRO A 361 -2.41 17.52 19.53
CA PRO A 361 -3.37 18.24 18.66
C PRO A 361 -2.72 19.31 17.79
N ALA A 362 -1.81 20.11 18.34
CA ALA A 362 -1.11 21.16 17.58
C ALA A 362 -0.27 20.61 16.40
N LYS A 363 0.23 19.36 16.50
CA LYS A 363 0.93 18.72 15.38
C LYS A 363 -0.06 18.22 14.32
N ALA A 364 -1.19 17.68 14.74
CA ALA A 364 -2.25 17.24 13.83
C ALA A 364 -2.85 18.43 13.05
N ALA A 365 -3.08 19.55 13.72
CA ALA A 365 -3.60 20.77 13.10
C ALA A 365 -2.68 21.32 12.01
N ARG A 366 -1.35 21.29 12.23
CA ARG A 366 -0.36 21.67 11.21
C ARG A 366 -0.34 20.76 9.97
N MET A 367 -0.93 19.58 10.08
CA MET A 367 -1.07 18.63 8.97
C MET A 367 -2.50 18.63 8.41
N GLY A 368 -3.34 19.60 8.79
CA GLY A 368 -4.72 19.71 8.32
C GLY A 368 -5.73 18.81 9.02
N VAL A 369 -5.41 18.27 10.20
CA VAL A 369 -6.31 17.40 10.98
C VAL A 369 -6.73 18.09 12.28
N ASP A 370 -8.01 18.44 12.37
CA ASP A 370 -8.61 18.94 13.61
C ASP A 370 -8.92 17.79 14.57
N PHE A 371 -7.99 17.52 15.49
CA PHE A 371 -8.08 16.47 16.51
C PHE A 371 -8.45 17.07 17.87
N THR A 372 -9.65 16.74 18.36
CA THR A 372 -10.29 17.40 19.50
C THR A 372 -10.54 16.44 20.67
N PRO A 373 -10.83 16.97 21.88
CA PRO A 373 -11.25 16.13 23.01
C PRO A 373 -12.54 15.33 22.75
N LEU A 374 -13.43 15.83 21.88
CA LEU A 374 -14.65 15.09 21.49
C LEU A 374 -14.31 13.81 20.72
N ASP A 375 -13.31 13.87 19.83
CA ASP A 375 -12.84 12.68 19.11
C ASP A 375 -12.33 11.63 20.10
N VAL A 376 -11.57 12.05 21.11
CA VAL A 376 -11.07 11.16 22.19
C VAL A 376 -12.23 10.55 22.98
N ALA A 377 -13.25 11.34 23.32
CA ALA A 377 -14.42 10.86 24.05
C ALA A 377 -15.22 9.83 23.24
N LEU A 378 -15.46 10.08 21.95
CA LEU A 378 -16.14 9.14 21.04
C LEU A 378 -15.35 7.83 20.90
N VAL A 379 -14.03 7.90 20.76
CA VAL A 379 -13.16 6.71 20.74
C VAL A 379 -13.25 5.97 22.07
N ALA A 380 -13.16 6.66 23.22
CA ALA A 380 -13.22 6.03 24.53
C ALA A 380 -14.56 5.29 24.77
N VAL A 381 -15.68 5.86 24.33
CA VAL A 381 -17.02 5.25 24.46
C VAL A 381 -17.17 4.03 23.54
N THR A 382 -16.59 4.06 22.33
CA THR A 382 -16.76 2.99 21.34
C THR A 382 -15.65 1.94 21.35
N ALA A 383 -14.50 2.22 21.98
CA ALA A 383 -13.36 1.31 22.09
C ALA A 383 -13.67 -0.02 22.79
N PRO A 384 -14.46 -0.09 23.88
CA PRO A 384 -14.85 -1.37 24.45
C PRO A 384 -15.59 -2.26 23.46
N PHE A 385 -16.45 -1.68 22.61
CA PHE A 385 -17.17 -2.44 21.60
C PHE A 385 -16.26 -2.86 20.44
N ILE A 386 -15.52 -1.92 19.83
CA ILE A 386 -14.68 -2.20 18.65
C ILE A 386 -13.47 -3.06 19.04
N GLY A 387 -12.72 -2.63 20.04
CA GLY A 387 -11.54 -3.33 20.54
C GLY A 387 -11.88 -4.65 21.22
N GLY A 388 -12.90 -4.66 22.09
CA GLY A 388 -13.34 -5.89 22.77
C GLY A 388 -13.83 -6.96 21.78
N ARG A 389 -14.60 -6.57 20.76
CA ARG A 389 -15.02 -7.48 19.69
C ARG A 389 -13.85 -7.99 18.86
N THR A 390 -12.85 -7.16 18.60
CA THR A 390 -11.62 -7.56 17.90
C THR A 390 -10.84 -8.58 18.73
N ILE A 391 -10.58 -8.31 20.00
CA ILE A 391 -9.88 -9.23 20.92
C ILE A 391 -10.64 -10.55 21.04
N ALA A 392 -11.96 -10.52 21.19
CA ALA A 392 -12.78 -11.73 21.26
C ALA A 392 -12.68 -12.57 19.98
N ALA A 393 -12.69 -11.92 18.81
CA ALA A 393 -12.51 -12.59 17.53
C ALA A 393 -11.07 -13.14 17.35
N GLU A 394 -10.03 -12.42 17.78
CA GLU A 394 -8.64 -12.91 17.76
C GLU A 394 -8.46 -14.15 18.64
N ILE A 395 -9.04 -14.14 19.85
CA ILE A 395 -9.02 -15.30 20.75
C ILE A 395 -9.81 -16.45 20.12
N GLY A 396 -11.03 -16.20 19.64
CA GLY A 396 -11.88 -17.22 19.03
C GLY A 396 -11.28 -17.82 17.76
N ALA A 397 -10.58 -17.02 16.94
CA ALA A 397 -9.88 -17.47 15.73
C ALA A 397 -8.73 -18.46 16.02
N ARG A 398 -8.26 -18.53 17.28
CA ARG A 398 -7.22 -19.46 17.76
C ARG A 398 -7.77 -20.71 18.45
N ILE A 399 -9.06 -20.74 18.78
CA ILE A 399 -9.70 -21.86 19.48
C ILE A 399 -10.41 -22.77 18.47
N PRO A 400 -9.96 -24.02 18.25
CA PRO A 400 -10.46 -24.88 17.18
C PRO A 400 -11.99 -25.06 17.14
N VAL A 401 -12.64 -25.13 18.31
CA VAL A 401 -14.09 -25.39 18.44
C VAL A 401 -14.95 -24.22 17.94
N VAL A 402 -14.51 -22.98 18.16
CA VAL A 402 -15.28 -21.77 17.78
C VAL A 402 -14.74 -21.08 16.53
N ARG A 403 -13.52 -21.43 16.10
CA ARG A 403 -12.82 -20.86 14.95
C ARG A 403 -13.70 -20.78 13.70
N THR A 404 -14.34 -21.88 13.31
CA THR A 404 -15.20 -21.91 12.11
C THR A 404 -16.35 -20.90 12.18
N GLY A 405 -16.97 -20.74 13.35
CA GLY A 405 -18.05 -19.77 13.55
C GLY A 405 -17.55 -18.32 13.45
N VAL A 406 -16.38 -18.06 14.02
CA VAL A 406 -15.70 -16.75 13.90
C VAL A 406 -15.35 -16.46 12.44
N ASP A 407 -14.79 -17.43 11.72
CA ASP A 407 -14.41 -17.24 10.32
C ASP A 407 -15.61 -16.94 9.42
N ILE A 408 -16.73 -17.68 9.56
CA ILE A 408 -17.98 -17.41 8.84
C ILE A 408 -18.49 -16.00 9.12
N TYR A 409 -18.45 -15.59 10.38
CA TYR A 409 -18.89 -14.27 10.80
C TYR A 409 -18.03 -13.15 10.20
N LEU A 410 -16.71 -13.27 10.26
CA LEU A 410 -15.77 -12.28 9.71
C LEU A 410 -15.90 -12.18 8.18
N THR A 411 -15.99 -13.32 7.50
CA THR A 411 -16.21 -13.37 6.04
C THR A 411 -17.51 -12.67 5.65
N ARG A 412 -18.62 -12.92 6.37
CA ARG A 412 -19.90 -12.23 6.14
C ARG A 412 -19.77 -10.71 6.30
N LEU A 413 -19.07 -10.25 7.33
CA LEU A 413 -18.84 -8.82 7.54
C LEU A 413 -18.03 -8.19 6.41
N ILE A 414 -17.00 -8.88 5.91
CA ILE A 414 -16.21 -8.39 4.78
C ILE A 414 -17.06 -8.28 3.53
N HIS A 415 -17.86 -9.29 3.18
CA HIS A 415 -18.76 -9.20 2.02
C HIS A 415 -19.75 -8.03 2.16
N GLN A 416 -20.30 -7.80 3.35
CA GLN A 416 -21.16 -6.64 3.62
C GLN A 416 -20.39 -5.32 3.40
N ARG A 417 -19.12 -5.24 3.82
CA ARG A 417 -18.28 -4.04 3.61
C ARG A 417 -17.93 -3.83 2.15
N LEU A 418 -17.54 -4.88 1.44
CA LEU A 418 -17.25 -4.82 0.00
C LEU A 418 -18.46 -4.30 -0.78
N ALA A 419 -19.68 -4.76 -0.43
CA ALA A 419 -20.91 -4.22 -1.02
C ALA A 419 -21.10 -2.72 -0.76
N THR A 420 -20.73 -2.23 0.43
CA THR A 420 -20.82 -0.79 0.76
C THR A 420 -19.74 0.07 0.11
N TYR A 421 -18.57 -0.49 -0.19
CA TYR A 421 -17.49 0.23 -0.89
C TYR A 421 -17.80 0.44 -2.38
N GLY A 422 -18.68 -0.38 -2.95
CA GLY A 422 -18.99 -0.39 -4.37
C GLY A 422 -17.98 -1.20 -5.19
N HIS A 423 -18.21 -1.27 -6.51
CA HIS A 423 -17.30 -1.95 -7.43
C HIS A 423 -16.04 -1.09 -7.62
N PRO A 424 -14.86 -1.57 -7.21
CA PRO A 424 -13.64 -0.82 -7.43
C PRO A 424 -13.31 -0.84 -8.92
N GLU A 425 -13.02 0.33 -9.48
CA GLU A 425 -12.55 0.37 -10.86
C GLU A 425 -11.05 0.07 -10.92
N PHE A 426 -10.28 0.52 -9.91
CA PHE A 426 -8.80 0.43 -9.89
C PHE A 426 -8.19 0.97 -11.19
N VAL A 427 -8.71 2.09 -11.67
CA VAL A 427 -8.26 2.71 -12.93
C VAL A 427 -7.71 4.11 -12.64
N SER A 428 -6.64 4.46 -13.34
CA SER A 428 -6.16 5.83 -13.48
C SER A 428 -6.23 6.16 -14.97
N ASP A 429 -7.09 7.11 -15.34
CA ASP A 429 -7.22 7.59 -16.72
C ASP A 429 -6.42 8.90 -16.86
N GLY A 430 -5.47 8.93 -17.78
CA GLY A 430 -4.68 10.12 -18.07
C GLY A 430 -5.53 11.37 -18.31
N ALA A 431 -6.72 11.27 -18.90
CA ALA A 431 -7.60 12.41 -19.13
C ALA A 431 -8.03 13.14 -17.83
N THR A 432 -7.89 12.49 -16.67
CA THR A 432 -8.33 13.02 -15.37
C THR A 432 -7.27 13.80 -14.58
N TYR A 433 -6.03 13.78 -15.03
CA TYR A 433 -4.93 14.42 -14.31
C TYR A 433 -5.01 15.94 -14.47
N ALA A 434 -4.47 16.66 -13.49
CA ALA A 434 -4.38 18.11 -13.57
C ALA A 434 -3.64 18.52 -14.85
N ARG A 435 -4.20 19.50 -15.58
CA ARG A 435 -3.46 20.18 -16.65
C ARG A 435 -2.48 21.13 -15.97
N THR A 436 -1.20 20.97 -16.26
CA THR A 436 -0.14 21.89 -15.83
C THR A 436 -0.32 23.27 -16.44
#